data_AF-A0A661KU63-F1
#
_entry.id   AF-A0A661KU63-F1
#
_cell.length_a   1.000
_cell.length_b   1.000
_cell.length_c   1.000
_cell.angle_alpha   90.00
_cell.angle_beta   90.00
_cell.angle_gamma   90.00
#
_symmetry.space_group_name_H-M   'P 1'
#
loop_
_entity.id
_entity.type
_entity.pdbx_description
1 polymer ?
#
loop_
_entity_poly.entity_id
_entity_poly.type
_entity_poly.pdbx_seq_one_letter_code
_entity_poly.pdbx_strand_id
1 'polypeptide(L)'
;MKKRWDEPYIRKTKYNDRIRLKEGIFLHTYCPHCGNSLIEGNRIVLTAVNMEDEQGVLELSPYLNIFEHKSSIKIPSGMELKDLKCPHCNESIVHPEVRCGYCNSRTAQLMVAAVQNRVPFLICIREGCKWHGITPEDEEILIQDGSDEW
;
A
#
# COMPACT_ATOMS: atom_id res chain seq x y z
N MET A 1 17.37 6.99 -16.80
CA MET A 1 15.92 7.17 -17.10
C MET A 1 15.15 7.00 -15.81
N LYS A 2 14.42 8.02 -15.33
CA LYS A 2 13.51 7.86 -14.18
C LYS A 2 12.40 6.92 -14.63
N LYS A 3 12.33 5.70 -14.07
CA LYS A 3 11.23 4.78 -14.33
C LYS A 3 9.92 5.46 -13.92
N ARG A 4 8.90 5.37 -14.77
CA ARG A 4 7.56 5.93 -14.53
C ARG A 4 6.92 5.13 -13.38
N TRP A 5 6.42 5.83 -12.35
CA TRP A 5 5.83 5.18 -11.17
C TRP A 5 4.57 4.37 -11.51
N ASP A 6 3.98 4.67 -12.67
CA ASP A 6 2.76 4.11 -13.25
C ASP A 6 3.02 2.99 -14.27
N GLU A 7 4.26 2.55 -14.44
CA GLU A 7 4.58 1.45 -15.36
C GLU A 7 4.09 0.11 -14.75
N PRO A 8 3.15 -0.60 -15.40
CA PRO A 8 2.41 -1.70 -14.78
C PRO A 8 3.26 -2.98 -14.71
N TYR A 9 4.08 -3.12 -13.68
CA TYR A 9 4.87 -4.34 -13.43
C TYR A 9 4.10 -5.44 -12.70
N ILE A 10 2.81 -5.62 -13.03
CA ILE A 10 1.99 -6.64 -12.35
C ILE A 10 1.40 -7.60 -13.35
N ARG A 11 2.12 -8.71 -13.55
CA ARG A 11 1.51 -9.94 -14.07
C ARG A 11 0.41 -10.34 -13.10
N LYS A 12 -0.81 -10.51 -13.62
CA LYS A 12 -1.99 -10.99 -12.88
C LYS A 12 -1.65 -12.30 -12.15
N THR A 13 -1.31 -12.23 -10.88
CA THR A 13 -1.14 -13.40 -10.03
C THR A 13 -2.46 -13.66 -9.30
N LYS A 14 -2.86 -14.94 -9.24
CA LYS A 14 -3.99 -15.37 -8.41
C LYS A 14 -3.55 -15.32 -6.94
N TYR A 15 -4.44 -14.79 -6.12
CA TYR A 15 -4.41 -14.62 -4.67
C TYR A 15 -3.54 -15.61 -3.85
N ASN A 16 -2.80 -15.07 -2.87
CA ASN A 16 -2.28 -15.64 -1.61
C ASN A 16 -1.91 -17.14 -1.49
N ASP A 17 -1.29 -17.76 -2.49
CA ASP A 17 -0.63 -19.08 -2.30
C ASP A 17 0.84 -18.96 -1.83
N ARG A 18 1.31 -17.77 -1.43
CA ARG A 18 2.72 -17.53 -1.08
C ARG A 18 2.92 -17.30 0.40
N ILE A 19 2.86 -18.40 1.12
CA ILE A 19 3.41 -18.59 2.47
C ILE A 19 4.91 -18.29 2.39
N ARG A 20 5.39 -17.15 2.90
CA ARG A 20 6.79 -16.96 3.38
C ARG A 20 7.14 -15.58 3.97
N LEU A 21 6.29 -14.56 3.84
CA LEU A 21 6.53 -13.31 4.57
C LEU A 21 6.01 -13.45 6.01
N LYS A 22 6.91 -13.36 6.99
CA LYS A 22 6.55 -13.38 8.43
C LYS A 22 5.55 -12.25 8.71
N GLU A 23 4.46 -12.56 9.42
CA GLU A 23 3.55 -11.53 9.95
C GLU A 23 4.33 -10.59 10.88
N GLY A 24 3.96 -9.30 10.90
CA GLY A 24 4.53 -8.35 11.86
C GLY A 24 5.86 -7.69 11.43
N ILE A 25 6.31 -7.88 10.19
CA ILE A 25 7.42 -7.09 9.64
C ILE A 25 6.97 -5.62 9.51
N PHE A 26 7.77 -4.69 10.04
CA PHE A 26 7.51 -3.26 9.90
C PHE A 26 7.87 -2.78 8.49
N LEU A 27 6.91 -2.19 7.78
CA LEU A 27 7.07 -1.69 6.42
C LEU A 27 7.37 -0.18 6.45
N HIS A 28 8.64 0.19 6.31
CA HIS A 28 9.01 1.59 6.08
C HIS A 28 8.46 2.06 4.74
N THR A 29 7.41 2.87 4.81
CA THR A 29 6.59 3.24 3.65
C THR A 29 6.91 4.66 3.20
N TYR A 30 6.94 4.88 1.89
CA TYR A 30 7.26 6.14 1.24
C TYR A 30 6.29 6.44 0.09
N CYS A 31 6.11 7.72 -0.20
CA CYS A 31 5.32 8.17 -1.33
C CYS A 31 6.03 7.83 -2.65
N PRO A 32 5.34 7.26 -3.66
CA PRO A 32 5.93 6.97 -4.98
C PRO A 32 6.27 8.22 -5.79
N HIS A 33 5.68 9.37 -5.46
CA HIS A 33 5.86 10.63 -6.19
C HIS A 33 7.00 11.49 -5.65
N CYS A 34 6.96 11.80 -4.36
CA CYS A 34 7.93 12.70 -3.73
C CYS A 34 9.02 11.96 -2.93
N GLY A 35 8.86 10.66 -2.67
CA GLY A 35 9.83 9.86 -1.91
C GLY A 35 9.88 10.11 -0.40
N ASN A 36 9.08 11.05 0.13
CA ASN A 36 8.96 11.29 1.58
C ASN A 36 8.39 10.06 2.28
N SER A 37 8.82 9.86 3.53
CA SER A 37 8.24 8.82 4.38
C SER A 37 6.77 9.14 4.64
N LEU A 38 5.93 8.11 4.59
CA LEU A 38 4.52 8.18 4.98
C LEU A 38 4.31 7.68 6.41
N ILE A 39 5.40 7.44 7.15
CA ILE A 39 5.35 6.99 8.54
C ILE A 39 5.36 8.20 9.46
N GLU A 40 4.32 8.32 10.29
CA GLU A 40 4.28 9.25 11.41
C GLU A 40 4.06 8.46 12.70
N GLY A 41 5.01 8.53 13.63
CA GLY A 41 5.03 7.67 14.80
C GLY A 41 5.10 6.18 14.41
N ASN A 42 4.03 5.43 14.70
CA ASN A 42 3.91 4.00 14.38
C ASN A 42 2.74 3.71 13.43
N ARG A 43 2.42 4.65 12.53
CA ARG A 43 1.31 4.56 11.57
C ARG A 43 1.75 5.02 10.19
N ILE A 44 1.20 4.41 9.15
CA ILE A 44 1.21 4.98 7.81
C ILE A 44 0.10 6.03 7.76
N VAL A 45 0.42 7.27 7.44
CA VAL A 45 -0.53 8.38 7.40
C VAL A 45 -0.77 8.83 5.96
N LEU A 46 -2.04 8.88 5.58
CA LEU A 46 -2.52 9.23 4.24
C LEU A 46 -3.68 10.23 4.33
N THR A 47 -3.89 10.98 3.26
CA THR A 47 -5.13 11.77 3.09
C THR A 47 -6.14 10.94 2.31
N ALA A 48 -7.26 10.60 2.94
CA ALA A 48 -8.37 9.91 2.30
C ALA A 48 -9.42 10.90 1.78
N VAL A 49 -10.01 10.59 0.63
CA VAL A 49 -11.16 11.31 0.09
C VAL A 49 -12.29 10.31 -0.11
N ASN A 50 -13.44 10.54 0.53
CA ASN A 50 -14.60 9.67 0.36
C ASN A 50 -15.42 10.06 -0.89
N MET A 51 -16.50 9.32 -1.16
CA MET A 51 -17.36 9.55 -2.33
C MET A 51 -18.17 10.84 -2.26
N GLU A 52 -18.28 11.46 -1.08
CA GLU A 52 -18.94 12.74 -0.83
C GLU A 52 -17.97 13.93 -0.89
N ASP A 53 -16.74 13.72 -1.36
CA ASP A 53 -15.66 14.71 -1.41
C ASP A 53 -15.18 15.22 -0.04
N GLU A 54 -15.54 14.51 1.04
CA GLU A 54 -14.98 14.76 2.37
C GLU A 54 -13.53 14.27 2.42
N GLN A 55 -12.63 15.12 2.91
CA GLN A 55 -11.22 14.79 3.08
C GLN A 55 -10.88 14.57 4.56
N GLY A 56 -10.08 13.55 4.83
CA GLY A 56 -9.67 13.16 6.17
C GLY A 56 -8.32 12.49 6.24
N VAL A 57 -7.88 12.24 7.46
CA VAL A 57 -6.68 11.46 7.75
C VAL A 57 -7.06 9.98 7.84
N LEU A 58 -6.32 9.13 7.13
CA LEU A 58 -6.35 7.69 7.25
C LEU A 58 -5.02 7.21 7.81
N GLU A 59 -5.08 6.54 8.96
CA GLU A 59 -3.94 5.90 9.60
C GLU A 59 -4.02 4.39 9.40
N LEU A 60 -3.02 3.78 8.79
CA LEU A 60 -2.91 2.33 8.62
C LEU A 60 -1.81 1.76 9.52
N SER A 61 -1.94 0.51 9.92
CA SER A 61 -0.83 -0.25 10.49
C SER A 61 0.33 -0.36 9.49
N PRO A 62 1.58 -0.09 9.91
CA PRO A 62 2.76 -0.28 9.08
C PRO A 62 3.24 -1.74 9.08
N TYR A 63 2.61 -2.63 9.84
CA TYR A 63 3.04 -4.02 9.96
C TYR A 63 2.37 -4.91 8.93
N LEU A 64 3.17 -5.73 8.25
CA LEU A 64 2.67 -6.66 7.25
C LEU A 64 1.66 -7.65 7.86
N ASN A 65 0.55 -7.87 7.13
CA ASN A 65 -0.59 -8.69 7.53
C ASN A 65 -1.35 -8.20 8.79
N ILE A 66 -1.08 -6.99 9.28
CA ILE A 66 -1.88 -6.33 10.32
C ILE A 66 -2.72 -5.23 9.66
N PHE A 67 -4.04 -5.41 9.65
CA PHE A 67 -4.99 -4.57 8.88
C PHE A 67 -5.74 -3.53 9.73
N GLU A 68 -5.24 -3.24 10.92
CA GLU A 68 -5.80 -2.20 11.77
C GLU A 68 -5.67 -0.82 11.12
N HIS A 69 -6.72 -0.01 11.20
CA HIS A 69 -6.72 1.36 10.70
C HIS A 69 -7.60 2.27 11.53
N LYS A 70 -7.41 3.58 11.38
CA LYS A 70 -8.26 4.64 11.91
C LYS A 70 -8.50 5.67 10.82
N SER A 71 -9.70 6.27 10.80
CA SER A 71 -10.05 7.31 9.84
C SER A 71 -10.72 8.47 10.55
N SER A 72 -10.39 9.70 10.18
CA SER A 72 -11.07 10.91 10.67
C SER A 72 -12.37 11.20 9.93
N ILE A 73 -12.64 10.49 8.82
CA ILE A 73 -13.87 10.59 8.02
C ILE A 73 -14.58 9.25 7.98
N LYS A 74 -15.88 9.28 7.69
CA LYS A 74 -16.66 8.06 7.54
C LYS A 74 -16.32 7.36 6.23
N ILE A 75 -15.96 6.08 6.33
CA ILE A 75 -15.75 5.18 5.19
C ILE A 75 -16.71 3.99 5.37
N PRO A 76 -17.82 3.92 4.62
CA PRO A 76 -18.76 2.82 4.75
C PRO A 76 -18.11 1.48 4.38
N SER A 77 -18.35 0.45 5.20
CA SER A 77 -17.84 -0.90 4.95
C SER A 77 -18.20 -1.38 3.54
N GLY A 78 -17.21 -1.91 2.83
CA GLY A 78 -17.37 -2.44 1.48
C GLY A 78 -17.37 -1.39 0.37
N MET A 79 -17.28 -0.09 0.67
CA MET A 79 -17.12 0.96 -0.34
C MET A 79 -15.66 1.29 -0.60
N GLU A 80 -15.38 1.77 -1.81
CA GLU A 80 -14.08 2.35 -2.16
C GLU A 80 -13.97 3.78 -1.67
N LEU A 81 -12.76 4.18 -1.29
CA LEU A 81 -12.40 5.59 -1.27
C LEU A 81 -12.44 6.19 -2.68
N LYS A 82 -12.85 7.46 -2.80
CA LYS A 82 -12.74 8.19 -4.06
C LYS A 82 -11.27 8.37 -4.43
N ASP A 83 -10.44 8.72 -3.45
CA ASP A 83 -9.01 8.91 -3.63
C ASP A 83 -8.21 8.63 -2.35
N LEU A 84 -6.92 8.34 -2.51
CA LEU A 84 -5.91 8.31 -1.47
C LEU A 84 -4.73 9.15 -1.94
N LYS A 85 -4.27 10.05 -1.09
CA LYS A 85 -3.24 11.03 -1.43
C LYS A 85 -2.10 11.04 -0.41
N CYS A 86 -0.92 11.43 -0.89
CA CYS A 86 0.22 11.72 -0.03
C CYS A 86 -0.03 13.01 0.78
N PRO A 87 0.15 13.03 2.11
CA PRO A 87 -0.02 14.24 2.90
C PRO A 87 1.03 15.33 2.62
N HIS A 88 2.17 14.97 2.02
CA HIS A 88 3.27 15.91 1.76
C HIS A 88 3.20 16.60 0.40
N CYS A 89 2.84 15.87 -0.65
CA CYS A 89 2.78 16.40 -2.02
C CYS A 89 1.37 16.47 -2.60
N ASN A 90 0.37 15.94 -1.88
CA ASN A 90 -1.04 15.92 -2.27
C ASN A 90 -1.37 15.17 -3.58
N GLU A 91 -0.38 14.50 -4.16
CA GLU A 91 -0.59 13.64 -5.33
C GLU A 91 -1.37 12.39 -4.95
N SER A 92 -2.27 11.97 -5.85
CA SER A 92 -3.00 10.71 -5.72
C SER A 92 -2.01 9.55 -5.82
N ILE A 93 -2.09 8.64 -4.87
CA ILE A 93 -1.35 7.38 -4.88
C ILE A 93 -2.23 6.22 -5.37
N VAL A 94 -3.46 6.49 -5.83
CA VAL A 94 -4.31 5.48 -6.47
C VAL A 94 -3.69 5.10 -7.81
N HIS A 95 -3.42 3.80 -7.98
CA HIS A 95 -2.87 3.28 -9.22
C HIS A 95 -3.94 3.36 -10.33
N PRO A 96 -3.62 3.92 -11.51
CA PRO A 96 -4.61 4.11 -12.58
C PRO A 96 -5.19 2.79 -13.09
N GLU A 97 -4.33 1.81 -13.32
CA GLU A 97 -4.68 0.56 -14.03
C GLU A 97 -4.85 -0.67 -13.15
N VAL A 98 -4.07 -0.80 -12.07
CA VAL A 98 -4.10 -2.01 -11.25
C VAL A 98 -5.40 -2.08 -10.43
N ARG A 99 -5.91 -3.29 -10.32
CA ARG A 99 -7.11 -3.66 -9.55
C ARG A 99 -6.75 -4.74 -8.55
N CYS A 100 -7.48 -4.75 -7.43
CA CYS A 100 -7.35 -5.71 -6.38
C CYS A 100 -7.65 -7.13 -6.90
N GLY A 101 -6.72 -8.06 -6.69
CA GLY A 101 -6.89 -9.45 -7.12
C GLY A 101 -8.01 -10.23 -6.42
N TYR A 102 -8.62 -9.67 -5.37
CA TYR A 102 -9.69 -10.30 -4.59
C TYR A 102 -11.08 -9.76 -4.90
N CYS A 103 -11.26 -8.45 -4.80
CA CYS A 103 -12.56 -7.79 -4.94
C CYS A 103 -12.66 -6.90 -6.18
N ASN A 104 -11.63 -6.87 -7.02
CA ASN A 104 -11.55 -6.06 -8.24
C ASN A 104 -11.66 -4.54 -8.03
N SER A 105 -11.59 -4.07 -6.78
CA SER A 105 -11.53 -2.65 -6.44
C SER A 105 -10.27 -1.97 -6.98
N ARG A 106 -10.27 -0.64 -7.07
CA ARG A 106 -9.03 0.14 -7.23
C ARG A 106 -8.01 -0.13 -6.10
N THR A 107 -6.75 0.17 -6.40
CA THR A 107 -5.62 -0.05 -5.50
C THR A 107 -4.79 1.23 -5.37
N ALA A 108 -4.15 1.45 -4.23
CA ALA A 108 -3.13 2.48 -4.06
C ALA A 108 -1.72 1.86 -4.08
N GLN A 109 -0.74 2.57 -4.63
CA GLN A 109 0.66 2.19 -4.68
C GLN A 109 1.48 3.00 -3.69
N LEU A 110 2.22 2.28 -2.87
CA LEU A 110 3.18 2.78 -1.92
C LEU A 110 4.57 2.24 -2.30
N MET A 111 5.62 2.86 -1.80
CA MET A 111 6.97 2.30 -1.88
C MET A 111 7.39 1.81 -0.50
N VAL A 112 7.76 0.54 -0.37
CA VAL A 112 8.29 -0.01 0.89
C VAL A 112 9.79 -0.21 0.78
N ALA A 113 10.54 0.09 1.84
CA ALA A 113 11.96 -0.26 1.88
C ALA A 113 12.13 -1.79 1.95
N ALA A 114 13.14 -2.28 1.23
CA ALA A 114 13.73 -3.60 1.34
C ALA A 114 15.27 -3.43 1.33
N VAL A 115 16.03 -4.39 1.87
CA VAL A 115 17.50 -4.37 2.10
C VAL A 115 18.30 -3.30 1.34
N GLN A 116 18.22 -3.27 0.01
CA GLN A 116 19.03 -2.39 -0.84
C GLN A 116 18.21 -1.43 -1.74
N ASN A 117 16.87 -1.53 -1.75
CA ASN A 117 16.02 -0.78 -2.68
C ASN A 117 14.62 -0.51 -2.10
N ARG A 118 13.85 0.36 -2.76
CA ARG A 118 12.41 0.49 -2.49
C ARG A 118 11.63 -0.27 -3.54
N VAL A 119 10.65 -1.05 -3.11
CA VAL A 119 9.80 -1.84 -4.01
C VAL A 119 8.35 -1.33 -3.97
N PRO A 120 7.61 -1.40 -5.09
CA PRO A 120 6.19 -1.08 -5.09
C PRO A 120 5.38 -2.05 -4.22
N PHE A 121 4.47 -1.49 -3.43
CA PHE A 121 3.54 -2.24 -2.58
C PHE A 121 2.13 -1.72 -2.83
N LEU A 122 1.21 -2.59 -3.22
CA LEU A 122 -0.17 -2.23 -3.49
C LEU A 122 -1.09 -2.60 -2.34
N ILE A 123 -2.03 -1.72 -2.05
CA ILE A 123 -3.13 -1.96 -1.11
C ILE A 123 -4.47 -1.74 -1.80
N CYS A 124 -5.49 -2.51 -1.41
CA CYS A 124 -6.86 -2.26 -1.84
C CYS A 124 -7.41 -1.01 -1.14
N ILE A 125 -8.16 -0.16 -1.87
CA ILE A 125 -8.79 1.05 -1.29
C ILE A 125 -10.25 0.85 -0.86
N ARG A 126 -10.74 -0.39 -0.90
CA ARG A 126 -12.07 -0.77 -0.44
C ARG A 126 -12.04 -1.13 1.04
N GLU A 127 -12.91 -0.49 1.81
CA GLU A 127 -13.04 -0.74 3.23
C GLU A 127 -13.39 -2.20 3.52
N GLY A 128 -12.67 -2.81 4.45
CA GLY A 128 -12.79 -4.23 4.80
C GLY A 128 -12.05 -5.22 3.88
N CYS A 129 -11.34 -4.76 2.84
CA CYS A 129 -10.52 -5.64 2.00
C CYS A 129 -9.10 -5.78 2.55
N LYS A 130 -8.66 -7.02 2.82
CA LYS A 130 -7.33 -7.33 3.36
C LYS A 130 -6.30 -7.71 2.30
N TRP A 131 -6.58 -7.41 1.03
CA TRP A 131 -5.65 -7.72 -0.05
C TRP A 131 -4.56 -6.67 -0.15
N HIS A 132 -3.32 -7.15 -0.26
CA HIS A 132 -2.18 -6.38 -0.73
C HIS A 132 -1.49 -7.15 -1.86
N GLY A 133 -0.67 -6.45 -2.64
CA GLY A 133 0.04 -7.02 -3.78
C GLY A 133 1.46 -6.49 -3.86
N ILE A 134 2.41 -7.41 -4.02
CA ILE A 134 3.80 -7.13 -4.38
C ILE A 134 4.07 -7.89 -5.67
N THR A 135 4.99 -7.40 -6.51
CA THR A 135 5.39 -8.16 -7.69
C THR A 135 6.14 -9.44 -7.25
N PRO A 136 6.04 -10.57 -7.97
CA PRO A 136 6.81 -11.77 -7.65
C PRO A 136 8.33 -11.54 -7.52
N GLU A 137 8.87 -10.61 -8.29
CA GLU A 137 10.30 -10.28 -8.32
C GLU A 137 10.71 -9.47 -7.07
N ASP A 138 9.84 -8.56 -6.61
CA ASP A 138 10.08 -7.74 -5.42
C ASP A 138 9.79 -8.51 -4.11
N GLU A 139 8.93 -9.52 -4.17
CA GLU A 139 8.60 -10.39 -3.03
C GLU A 139 9.85 -11.16 -2.53
N GLU A 140 10.70 -11.64 -3.44
CA GLU A 140 11.95 -12.31 -3.07
C GLU A 140 12.90 -11.38 -2.30
N ILE A 141 12.92 -10.09 -2.64
CA ILE A 141 13.75 -9.08 -1.98
C ILE A 141 13.26 -8.82 -0.55
N LEU A 142 11.94 -8.72 -0.35
CA LEU A 142 11.35 -8.52 0.97
C LEU A 142 11.47 -9.75 1.89
N ILE A 143 11.44 -10.97 1.34
CA ILE A 143 11.61 -12.20 2.11
C ILE A 143 13.06 -12.33 2.61
N GLN A 144 14.05 -11.98 1.79
CA GLN A 144 15.46 -12.02 2.20
C GLN A 144 15.75 -11.10 3.39
N ASP A 145 15.13 -9.92 3.43
CA ASP A 145 15.22 -8.95 4.53
C ASP A 145 14.71 -9.52 5.87
N GLY A 146 13.71 -10.41 5.84
CA GLY A 146 13.17 -11.07 7.04
C GLY A 146 13.88 -12.37 7.45
N SER A 147 14.93 -12.76 6.72
CA SER A 147 15.65 -14.04 6.88
C SER A 147 17.04 -13.94 7.51
N ASP A 148 17.63 -12.75 7.61
CA ASP A 148 18.97 -12.53 8.19
C ASP A 148 18.95 -12.22 9.70
N GLU A 149 18.18 -12.98 10.48
CA GLU A 149 18.36 -13.05 11.93
C GLU A 149 18.14 -14.47 12.46
N TRP A 150 19.02 -15.42 12.09
CA TRP A 150 19.68 -16.37 13.02
C TRP A 150 20.90 -17.04 12.37
#